data_AF-A0A5C5UTB0-F1
#
_entry.id   AF-A0A5C5UTB0-F1
#
_cell.length_a   1.000
_cell.length_b   1.000
_cell.length_c   1.000
_cell.angle_alpha   90.00
_cell.angle_beta   90.00
_cell.angle_gamma   90.00
#
_symmetry.space_group_name_H-M   'P 1'
#
loop_
_entity.id
_entity.type
_entity.pdbx_description
1 polymer ?
#
loop_
_entity_poly.entity_id
_entity_poly.type
_entity_poly.pdbx_seq_one_letter_code
_entity_poly.pdbx_strand_id
1 'polypeptide(L)'
;MPKFACKCGETLGFGDIPNPIEWLFISDSDFDAISGLVDSESLYCKMNSFLECPSCKRLWIFWNGFDADPLEYVLQKNEQS
;
A
#
# COMPACT_ATOMS: atom_id res chain seq x y z
N MET A 1 -15.93 2.82 -9.24
CA MET A 1 -14.66 2.11 -9.07
C MET A 1 -13.55 3.14 -9.04
N PRO A 2 -12.90 3.34 -7.89
CA PRO A 2 -11.76 4.24 -7.78
C PRO A 2 -10.63 3.82 -8.71
N LYS A 3 -9.89 4.81 -9.23
CA LYS A 3 -8.79 4.61 -10.17
C LYS A 3 -7.66 5.58 -9.87
N PHE A 4 -6.43 5.11 -10.05
CA PHE A 4 -5.22 5.90 -9.88
C PHE A 4 -4.29 5.69 -11.07
N ALA A 5 -3.74 6.76 -11.63
CA ALA A 5 -2.85 6.67 -12.79
C ALA A 5 -1.39 6.53 -12.32
N CYS A 6 -0.77 5.39 -12.64
CA CYS A 6 0.65 5.19 -12.39
C CYS A 6 1.50 5.99 -13.41
N LYS A 7 2.69 6.44 -13.00
CA LYS A 7 3.63 7.15 -13.90
C LYS A 7 4.10 6.33 -15.11
N CYS A 8 3.95 5.01 -15.10
CA CYS A 8 4.22 4.18 -16.28
C CYS A 8 3.08 4.18 -17.31
N GLY A 9 1.96 4.86 -17.03
CA GLY A 9 0.76 4.91 -17.88
C GLY A 9 -0.31 3.86 -17.54
N GLU A 10 -0.02 2.91 -16.64
CA GLU A 10 -0.99 1.91 -16.19
C GLU A 10 -2.08 2.54 -15.32
N THR A 11 -3.33 2.14 -15.50
CA THR A 11 -4.45 2.61 -14.66
C THR A 11 -4.74 1.57 -13.58
N LEU A 12 -4.44 1.92 -12.33
CA LEU A 12 -4.67 1.05 -11.18
C LEU A 12 -6.12 1.16 -10.73
N GLY A 13 -6.91 0.09 -10.93
CA GLY A 13 -8.23 -0.05 -10.33
C GLY A 13 -8.11 -0.68 -8.94
N PHE A 14 -8.67 -0.03 -7.92
CA PHE A 14 -8.53 -0.45 -6.51
C PHE A 14 -9.88 -0.50 -5.79
N GLY A 15 -10.93 -0.92 -6.51
CA GLY A 15 -12.30 -1.01 -5.98
C GLY A 15 -12.77 -2.42 -5.64
N ASP A 16 -11.98 -3.44 -5.95
CA ASP A 16 -12.34 -4.84 -5.72
C ASP A 16 -12.11 -5.21 -4.25
N ILE A 17 -12.91 -6.15 -3.72
CA ILE A 17 -12.76 -6.65 -2.34
C ILE A 17 -12.77 -8.19 -2.39
N PRO A 18 -11.65 -8.87 -2.08
CA PRO A 18 -10.33 -8.30 -1.77
C PRO A 18 -9.67 -7.64 -3.00
N ASN A 19 -8.87 -6.61 -2.74
CA ASN A 19 -8.19 -5.85 -3.79
C ASN A 19 -6.85 -6.52 -4.16
N PRO A 20 -6.66 -6.98 -5.42
CA PRO A 20 -5.49 -7.78 -5.79
C PRO A 20 -4.18 -6.98 -5.87
N ILE A 21 -4.24 -5.64 -5.93
CA ILE A 21 -3.06 -4.78 -6.06
C ILE A 21 -2.76 -3.98 -4.79
N GLU A 22 -3.61 -4.08 -3.77
CA GLU A 22 -3.45 -3.40 -2.50
C GLU A 22 -2.83 -4.33 -1.47
N TRP A 23 -1.91 -3.75 -0.70
CA TRP A 23 -1.27 -4.41 0.41
C TRP A 23 -1.40 -3.55 1.65
N LEU A 24 -1.62 -4.22 2.77
CA LEU A 24 -1.64 -3.61 4.09
C LEU A 24 -0.29 -3.81 4.76
N PHE A 25 0.22 -2.75 5.38
CA PHE A 25 1.48 -2.79 6.10
C PHE A 25 1.40 -1.94 7.37
N ILE A 26 2.23 -2.28 8.35
CA ILE A 26 2.30 -1.61 9.64
C ILE A 26 3.77 -1.53 10.05
N SER A 27 4.13 -0.47 10.77
CA SER A 27 5.49 -0.38 11.32
C SER A 27 5.68 -1.42 12.42
N ASP A 28 6.91 -1.87 12.62
CA ASP A 28 7.26 -2.82 13.69
C ASP A 28 6.86 -2.29 15.07
N SER A 29 7.13 -1.01 15.34
CA SER A 29 6.76 -0.35 16.59
C SER A 29 5.24 -0.25 16.81
N ASP A 30 4.47 0.03 15.75
CA ASP A 30 3.01 0.10 15.86
C ASP A 30 2.40 -1.29 16.03
N PHE A 31 3.02 -2.31 15.45
CA PHE A 31 2.62 -3.71 15.62
C PHE A 31 2.95 -4.23 17.02
N ASP A 32 4.12 -3.93 17.57
CA ASP A 32 4.53 -4.34 18.93
C ASP A 32 3.63 -3.71 20.02
N ALA A 33 3.10 -2.51 19.76
CA ALA A 33 2.11 -1.87 20.63
C ALA A 33 0.75 -2.60 20.68
N ILE A 34 0.52 -3.58 19.80
CA ILE A 34 -0.68 -4.41 19.77
C ILE A 34 -0.49 -5.61 20.70
N SER A 35 -1.43 -5.83 21.62
CA SER A 35 -1.34 -6.93 22.59
C SER A 35 -2.65 -7.71 22.70
N GLY A 36 -2.52 -9.01 22.97
CA GLY A 36 -3.66 -9.90 23.16
C GLY A 36 -4.39 -10.28 21.87
N LEU A 37 -5.65 -10.69 22.01
CA LEU A 37 -6.53 -10.96 20.89
C LEU A 37 -7.16 -9.64 20.44
N VAL A 38 -6.86 -9.23 19.19
CA VAL A 38 -7.37 -8.01 18.59
C VAL A 38 -8.25 -8.37 17.41
N ASP A 39 -9.37 -7.68 17.27
CA ASP A 39 -10.26 -7.87 16.14
C ASP A 39 -9.59 -7.35 14.84
N SER A 40 -9.96 -7.95 13.71
CA SER A 40 -9.34 -7.65 12.42
C SER A 40 -9.59 -6.21 11.95
N GLU A 41 -10.70 -5.59 12.35
CA GLU A 41 -11.01 -4.21 11.95
C GLU A 41 -10.13 -3.20 12.71
N SER A 42 -9.93 -3.40 14.01
CA SER A 42 -9.01 -2.61 14.82
C SER A 42 -7.56 -2.70 14.32
N LEU A 43 -7.13 -3.90 13.89
CA LEU A 43 -5.82 -4.07 13.26
C LEU A 43 -5.77 -3.33 11.92
N TYR A 44 -6.78 -3.49 11.06
CA TYR A 44 -6.86 -2.83 9.76
C TYR A 44 -6.76 -1.31 9.87
N CYS A 45 -7.44 -0.69 10.84
CA CYS A 45 -7.38 0.76 11.09
C CYS A 45 -5.99 1.29 11.49
N LYS A 46 -5.07 0.41 11.93
CA LYS A 46 -3.67 0.76 12.25
C LYS A 46 -2.72 0.53 11.08
N MET A 47 -3.15 -0.20 10.06
CA MET A 47 -2.34 -0.48 8.88
C MET A 47 -2.45 0.68 7.88
N ASN A 48 -1.36 0.91 7.17
CA ASN A 48 -1.34 1.75 5.99
C ASN A 48 -1.55 0.87 4.76
N SER A 49 -2.07 1.46 3.69
CA SER A 49 -2.21 0.79 2.39
C SER A 49 -1.13 1.26 1.42
N PHE A 50 -0.67 0.35 0.57
CA PHE A 50 -0.01 0.72 -0.67
C PHE A 50 -0.59 -0.02 -1.87
N LEU A 51 -0.53 0.60 -3.04
CA LEU A 51 -0.85 -0.04 -4.31
C LEU A 51 0.46 -0.41 -5.02
N GLU A 52 0.59 -1.69 -5.42
CA GLU A 52 1.66 -2.14 -6.28
C GLU A 52 1.20 -2.07 -7.75
N CYS A 53 1.93 -1.32 -8.58
CA CYS A 53 1.66 -1.32 -10.01
C CYS A 53 2.07 -2.68 -10.62
N PRO A 54 1.15 -3.45 -11.22
CA PRO A 54 1.47 -4.77 -11.77
C PRO A 54 2.43 -4.69 -12.97
N SER A 55 2.42 -3.56 -13.68
CA SER A 55 3.24 -3.33 -14.89
C SER A 55 4.68 -2.94 -14.57
N CYS A 56 4.90 -1.95 -13.69
CA CYS A 56 6.22 -1.38 -13.45
C CYS A 56 6.75 -1.56 -12.02
N LYS A 57 5.98 -2.23 -11.13
CA LYS A 57 6.37 -2.55 -9.75
C LYS A 57 6.67 -1.34 -8.86
N ARG A 58 6.21 -0.15 -9.25
CA ARG A 58 6.20 1.03 -8.36
C ARG A 58 5.20 0.80 -7.25
N LEU A 59 5.54 1.28 -6.06
CA LEU A 59 4.62 1.30 -4.92
C LEU A 59 4.12 2.74 -4.73
N TRP A 60 2.81 2.85 -4.53
CA TRP A 60 2.14 4.10 -4.18
C TRP A 60 1.61 3.96 -2.76
N ILE A 61 2.28 4.63 -1.81
CA ILE A 61 2.00 4.47 -0.38
C ILE A 61 1.09 5.59 0.11
N PHE A 62 -0.01 5.21 0.77
CA PHE A 62 -1.06 6.11 1.26
C PHE A 62 -0.93 6.34 2.77
N TRP A 63 0.11 7.07 3.18
CA TRP A 63 0.38 7.38 4.59
C TRP A 63 -0.75 8.15 5.31
N ASN A 64 -1.56 8.88 4.54
CA ASN A 64 -2.65 9.72 5.07
C ASN A 64 -4.00 9.30 4.48
N GLY A 65 -4.17 8.02 4.13
CA GLY A 65 -5.37 7.49 3.47
C GLY A 65 -5.47 7.84 1.97
N PHE A 66 -6.55 7.38 1.33
CA PHE A 66 -6.77 7.52 -0.12
C PHE A 66 -7.20 8.91 -0.59
N ASP A 67 -7.57 9.80 0.34
CA ASP A 67 -7.95 11.19 0.04
C ASP A 67 -6.74 12.13 -0.09
N ALA A 68 -5.54 11.64 0.24
CA ALA A 68 -4.28 12.38 0.12
C ALA A 68 -3.42 11.83 -1.02
N ASP A 69 -2.52 12.67 -1.53
CA ASP A 69 -1.56 12.26 -2.56
C ASP A 69 -0.62 11.16 -2.02
N PRO A 70 -0.51 10.01 -2.70
CA PRO A 70 0.38 8.95 -2.27
C PRO A 70 1.85 9.29 -2.56
N LEU A 71 2.74 8.70 -1.78
CA LEU A 71 4.18 8.80 -2.01
C LEU A 71 4.66 7.67 -2.94
N GLU A 72 5.51 8.03 -3.91
CA GLU A 72 6.05 7.11 -4.90
C GLU A 72 7.34 6.44 -4.42
N TYR A 73 7.41 5.12 -4.55
CA TYR A 73 8.62 4.33 -4.34
C TYR A 73 8.94 3.50 -5.59
N VAL A 74 10.21 3.47 -5.95
CA VAL A 74 10.70 2.85 -7.19
C VAL A 74 11.75 1.81 -6.84
N LEU A 75 11.64 0.62 -7.42
CA LEU A 75 12.66 -0.40 -7.32
C LEU A 75 13.99 0.13 -7.89
N GLN A 76 15.01 0.17 -7.06
CA GLN A 76 16.39 0.41 -7.48
C GLN A 76 17.00 -0.93 -7.87
N LYS A 77 17.67 -1.00 -9.03
CA LYS A 77 18.48 -2.17 -9.38
C LYS A 77 19.77 -2.06 -8.58
N ASN A 78 20.00 -3.01 -7.67
CA ASN A 78 21.29 -3.12 -7.00
C ASN A 78 22.31 -3.61 -8.02
N GLU A 79 23.08 -2.68 -8.61
CA GLU A 79 24.30 -3.04 -9.33
C GLU A 79 25.34 -3.43 -8.29
N GLN A 80 25.36 -4.72 -7.93
CA GLN A 80 26.49 -5.29 -7.19
C GLN A 80 27.71 -5.25 -8.12
N SER A 81 28.62 -4.30 -7.87
CA SER A 81 30.00 -4.34 -8.39
C SER A 81 30.85 -5.29 -7.55
#